data_AF-A0A2A2W9J1-F1
#
_entry.id   AF-A0A2A2W9J1-F1
#
_cell.length_a   1.000
_cell.length_b   1.000
_cell.length_c   1.000
_cell.angle_alpha   90.00
_cell.angle_beta   90.00
_cell.angle_gamma   90.00
#
_symmetry.space_group_name_H-M   'P 1'
#
loop_
_entity.id
_entity.type
_entity.pdbx_description
1 polymer ?
#
loop_
_entity_poly.entity_id
_entity_poly.type
_entity_poly.pdbx_seq_one_letter_code
_entity_poly.pdbx_strand_id
1 'polypeptide(L)' 'MNEIPSPGYYRVFQKLALAIGIVTALLGYSIQNSAVGVAGMVILVHAFVATLVIAVEDRRSPEPPARDDSASETM' A
#
# COMPACT_ATOMS: atom_id res chain seq x y z
N MET A 1 -9.86 22.13 -6.89
CA MET A 1 -10.08 20.77 -7.43
C MET A 1 -9.23 19.83 -6.59
N ASN A 2 -9.79 19.24 -5.53
CA ASN A 2 -9.11 18.20 -4.77
C ASN A 2 -9.54 16.86 -5.37
N GLU A 3 -8.79 16.41 -6.37
CA GLU A 3 -8.89 15.05 -6.86
C GLU A 3 -8.43 14.14 -5.72
N ILE A 4 -9.39 13.55 -5.00
CA ILE A 4 -9.07 12.51 -4.02
C ILE A 4 -8.39 11.40 -4.83
N PRO A 5 -7.08 11.13 -4.61
CA PRO A 5 -6.34 10.22 -5.45
C PRO A 5 -7.01 8.84 -5.40
N SER A 6 -7.23 8.25 -6.58
CA SER A 6 -7.91 6.95 -6.69
C SER A 6 -7.21 5.89 -5.83
N PRO A 7 -7.96 5.03 -5.11
CA PRO A 7 -7.40 4.02 -4.19
C PRO A 7 -6.31 3.13 -4.82
N GLY A 8 -6.37 2.93 -6.14
CA GLY A 8 -5.37 2.18 -6.89
C GLY A 8 -3.97 2.81 -6.86
N TYR A 9 -3.87 4.13 -6.97
CA TYR A 9 -2.57 4.84 -6.93
C TYR A 9 -1.91 4.71 -5.55
N TYR A 10 -2.71 4.72 -4.49
CA TYR A 10 -2.22 4.60 -3.13
C TYR A 10 -1.59 3.21 -2.87
N ARG A 11 -2.24 2.14 -3.37
CA ARG A 11 -1.69 0.77 -3.31
C ARG A 11 -0.39 0.61 -4.10
N VAL A 12 -0.27 1.26 -5.26
CA VAL A 12 0.97 1.23 -6.06
C VAL A 12 2.10 1.99 -5.36
N PHE A 13 1.80 3.19 -4.86
CA PHE A 13 2.76 3.99 -4.09
C PHE A 13 3.28 3.24 -2.85
N GLN A 14 2.40 2.57 -2.13
CA GLN A 14 2.76 1.75 -0.97
C GLN A 14 3.69 0.59 -1.34
N LYS A 15 3.44 -0.13 -2.45
CA LYS A 15 4.34 -1.19 -2.95
C LYS A 15 5.71 -0.63 -3.31
N LEU A 16 5.76 0.53 -3.96
CA LEU A 16 7.01 1.21 -4.29
C LEU A 16 7.77 1.65 -3.03
N ALA A 17 7.08 2.24 -2.06
CA ALA A 17 7.67 2.66 -0.79
C ALA A 17 8.26 1.47 -0.02
N LEU A 18 7.58 0.33 -0.01
CA LEU A 18 8.09 -0.90 0.60
C LEU A 18 9.35 -1.40 -0.13
N ALA A 19 9.31 -1.48 -1.45
CA ALA A 19 10.45 -1.92 -2.25
C ALA A 19 11.68 -1.03 -2.04
N ILE A 20 11.49 0.29 -2.04
CA ILE A 20 12.55 1.27 -1.77
C ILE A 20 13.10 1.07 -0.36
N GLY A 21 12.23 0.96 0.66
CA GLY A 21 12.64 0.72 2.04
C GLY A 21 13.50 -0.54 2.21
N ILE A 22 13.11 -1.65 1.58
CA ILE A 22 13.88 -2.92 1.62
C ILE A 22 15.24 -2.72 0.97
N VAL A 23 15.28 -2.14 -0.23
CA VAL A 23 16.54 -1.92 -0.97
C VAL A 23 17.47 -1.01 -0.18
N THR A 24 16.97 0.08 0.39
CA THR A 24 17.78 1.01 1.19
C THR A 24 18.32 0.34 2.47
N ALA A 25 17.51 -0.46 3.16
CA ALA A 25 17.96 -1.20 4.35
C ALA A 25 19.05 -2.22 4.01
N LEU A 26 18.86 -3.02 2.94
CA LEU A 26 19.85 -3.99 2.46
C LEU A 26 21.14 -3.31 1.99
N LEU A 27 21.02 -2.17 1.30
CA LEU A 27 22.15 -1.38 0.86
C LEU A 27 22.95 -0.87 2.07
N GLY A 28 22.27 -0.30 3.06
CA GLY A 28 22.89 0.18 4.30
C GLY A 28 23.63 -0.92 5.06
N TYR A 29 23.05 -2.12 5.13
CA TYR A 29 23.72 -3.30 5.68
C TYR A 29 24.96 -3.69 4.86
N SER A 30 24.84 -3.73 3.53
CA SER A 30 25.92 -4.16 2.63
C SER A 30 27.14 -3.22 2.66
N ILE A 31 26.91 -1.92 2.82
CA ILE A 31 27.99 -0.92 2.91
C ILE A 31 28.41 -0.60 4.35
N GLN A 32 27.88 -1.34 5.34
CA GLN A 32 28.10 -1.12 6.78
C GLN A 32 27.85 0.33 7.23
N ASN A 33 26.91 1.00 6.57
CA ASN A 33 26.55 2.38 6.89
C ASN A 33 25.26 2.38 7.72
N SER A 34 25.43 2.61 9.02
CA SER A 34 24.34 2.65 9.98
C SER A 34 23.29 3.73 9.66
N ALA A 35 23.70 4.89 9.15
CA ALA A 35 22.76 5.96 8.79
C ALA A 35 21.84 5.55 7.64
N VAL A 36 22.39 4.90 6.61
CA VAL A 36 21.60 4.39 5.46
C VAL A 36 20.70 3.25 5.89
N GLY A 37 21.20 2.33 6.73
CA GLY A 37 20.40 1.22 7.26
C GLY A 37 19.24 1.70 8.13
N VAL A 38 19.48 2.67 9.03
CA VAL A 38 18.44 3.29 9.87
C VAL A 38 17.42 4.04 9.02
N ALA A 39 17.85 4.80 8.01
CA ALA A 39 16.93 5.48 7.09
C ALA A 39 16.02 4.48 6.35
N GLY A 40 16.58 3.36 5.87
CA GLY A 40 15.79 2.28 5.27
C GLY A 40 14.77 1.68 6.23
N MET A 41 15.15 1.43 7.49
CA MET A 41 14.23 0.93 8.52
C MET A 41 13.10 1.91 8.84
N VAL A 42 13.37 3.21 8.91
CA VAL A 42 12.34 4.24 9.12
C VAL A 42 11.33 4.25 7.96
N ILE A 43 11.82 4.16 6.72
CA ILE A 43 10.96 4.07 5.53
C ILE A 43 10.08 2.82 5.59
N LEU A 44 10.63 1.68 5.99
CA LEU A 44 9.88 0.42 6.15
C LEU A 44 8.78 0.52 7.21
N VAL A 45 9.09 1.08 8.38
CA VAL A 45 8.09 1.28 9.44
C VAL A 45 6.96 2.18 8.96
N HIS A 46 7.30 3.27 8.26
CA HIS A 46 6.29 4.18 7.73
C HIS A 46 5.39 3.49 6.68
N ALA A 47 6.00 2.74 5.76
CA ALA A 47 5.27 1.96 4.75
C ALA A 47 4.37 0.88 5.40
N PHE A 48 4.82 0.24 6.48
CA PHE A 48 4.06 -0.75 7.21
C PHE A 48 2.84 -0.13 7.92
N VAL A 49 2.99 1.01 8.57
CA VAL A 49 1.86 1.73 9.19
C VAL A 49 0.85 2.15 8.14
N ALA A 50 1.29 2.73 7.01
CA ALA A 50 0.40 3.08 5.91
C ALA A 50 -0.36 1.85 5.37
N THR A 51 0.32 0.71 5.27
CA THR A 51 -0.30 -0.57 4.87
C THR A 51 -1.43 -0.98 5.81
N LEU A 52 -1.20 -0.89 7.13
CA LEU A 52 -2.20 -1.25 8.12
C LEU A 52 -3.42 -0.32 8.06
N VAL A 53 -3.20 0.98 7.89
CA VAL A 53 -4.31 1.95 7.77
C VAL A 53 -5.20 1.60 6.58
N ILE A 54 -4.61 1.37 5.40
CA ILE A 54 -5.36 1.00 4.20
C ILE A 54 -6.07 -0.34 4.40
N ALA A 55 -5.41 -1.34 4.99
CA ALA A 55 -6.03 -2.64 5.25
C ALA A 55 -7.21 -2.56 6.22
N VAL A 56 -7.16 -1.63 7.19
CA VAL A 56 -8.27 -1.37 8.11
C VAL A 56 -9.41 -0.61 7.41
N GLU A 57 -9.08 0.36 6.55
CA GLU A 57 -10.07 1.10 5.74
C GLU A 57 -10.80 0.19 4.72
N ASP A 58 -10.06 -0.72 4.07
CA ASP A 58 -10.60 -1.69 3.12
C ASP A 58 -11.63 -2.61 3.80
N ARG A 59 -11.35 -3.05 5.04
CA ARG A 59 -12.30 -3.83 5.84
C ARG A 59 -13.53 -3.04 6.31
N ARG A 60 -13.45 -1.71 6.35
CA ARG A 60 -14.54 -0.82 6.78
C ARG A 60 -15.43 -0.38 5.64
N SER A 61 -14.96 -0.46 4.39
CA SER A 61 -15.80 -0.23 3.22
C SER A 61 -16.48 -1.54 2.84
N PRO A 62 -17.78 -1.73 3.12
CA PRO A 62 -18.49 -2.88 2.58
C PRO A 62 -18.49 -2.70 1.06
N GLU A 63 -17.81 -3.61 0.36
CA GLU A 63 -17.96 -3.76 -1.08
C GLU A 63 -19.46 -3.90 -1.37
N PRO A 64 -20.08 -2.99 -2.15
CA PRO A 64 -21.47 -3.15 -2.52
C PRO A 64 -21.54 -4.50 -3.25
N PRO A 65 -22.43 -5.44 -2.84
CA PRO A 65 -22.54 -6.70 -3.53
C PRO A 65 -22.76 -6.40 -5.01
N ALA A 66 -21.89 -6.94 -5.87
CA ALA A 66 -22.07 -6.91 -7.30
C ALA A 66 -23.51 -7.36 -7.58
N ARG A 67 -24.31 -6.44 -8.10
CA ARG A 67 -25.70 -6.69 -8.45
C ARG A 67 -25.67 -7.80 -9.50
N ASP A 68 -26.14 -8.99 -9.13
CA ASP A 68 -26.39 -10.12 -10.02
C ASP A 68 -27.43 -9.70 -11.08
N ASP A 69 -27.00 -8.99 -12.12
CA ASP A 69 -27.82 -8.65 -13.28
C ASP A 69 -27.74 -9.79 -14.33
N SER A 70 -28.12 -11.01 -13.95
CA SER A 70 -28.30 -12.12 -14.92
C SER A 70 -29.49 -13.05 -14.61
N ALA A 71 -30.41 -12.63 -13.74
CA ALA A 71 -31.67 -13.33 -13.51
C ALA A 71 -32.86 -12.56 -14.10
N SER A 72 -32.81 -12.14 -15.37
CA SER A 72 -34.01 -11.57 -16.00
C SER A 72 -34.02 -11.51 -17.53
N GLU A 73 -33.58 -12.54 -18.26
CA GLU A 73 -33.96 -12.69 -19.70
C GLU A 73 -34.21 -14.17 -20.04
N THR A 74 -35.23 -14.77 -19.44
CA THR A 74 -35.94 -15.91 -20.05
C THR A 74 -37.43 -15.73 -19.82
N MET A 75 -38.08 -14.98 -20.71
CA MET A 75 -39.49 -15.12 -21.04
C MET A 75 -39.81 -14.47 -22.38
#